data_AF-A0A354WIE6-F1
#
_entry.id   AF-A0A354WIE6-F1
#
_cell.length_a   1.000
_cell.length_b   1.000
_cell.length_c   1.000
_cell.angle_alpha   90.00
_cell.angle_beta   90.00
_cell.angle_gamma   90.00
#
_symmetry.space_group_name_H-M   'P 1'
#
loop_
_entity.id
_entity.type
_entity.pdbx_description
1 polymer ?
#
loop_
_entity_poly.entity_id
_entity_poly.type
_entity_poly.pdbx_seq_one_letter_code
_entity_poly.pdbx_strand_id
1 'polypeptide(L)'
;QGGARGGQLSETIFIKGGEGIGYDQKTGKTAIYRYAKNLLLANIEKILPANKSILITFILPQGKQLATRTSNAAFGIVEGLSLLGTTGISQPLTVPEQLEQYKIQLQEKAKEFDSLVFCIGENGLDLAAKMGISPQQMIKTANWLGPMLVCAALAEVKSILLFGYHGKLIKLAGGIFHTHHYIADGRLEILTAHCANLGLPTPDLQRIFNSSTTKDGLQYLRELDAIGGENWVSQVYGEIATTIDQRSQTYIYTHCEKNVKVGSVMFDRQRKIIIKSENAGIILE
;
A
#
# COMPACT_ATOMS: atom_id res chain seq x y z
N GLN A 1 27.06 21.34 31.00
CA GLN A 1 25.75 21.99 30.82
C GLN A 1 25.18 21.52 29.49
N GLY A 2 23.89 21.17 29.43
CA GLY A 2 23.23 20.71 28.21
C GLY A 2 22.39 19.45 28.41
N GLY A 3 21.47 19.48 29.38
CA GLY A 3 20.58 18.37 29.69
C GLY A 3 19.49 18.18 28.63
N ALA A 4 19.32 16.93 28.22
CA ALA A 4 18.12 16.45 27.54
C ALA A 4 16.92 16.54 28.52
N ARG A 5 15.93 17.37 28.21
CA ARG A 5 14.60 17.29 28.83
C ARG A 5 13.68 16.56 27.88
N GLY A 6 13.39 15.30 28.21
CA GLY A 6 12.23 14.59 27.66
C GLY A 6 10.96 15.39 27.96
N GLY A 7 10.10 15.53 26.96
CA GLY A 7 8.84 16.26 27.07
C GLY A 7 7.96 15.67 28.17
N GLN A 8 7.88 16.39 29.28
CA GLN A 8 6.93 16.15 30.35
C GLN A 8 5.56 16.62 29.85
N LEU A 9 4.57 15.72 29.82
CA LEU A 9 3.17 16.08 29.59
C LEU A 9 2.80 17.15 30.63
N SER A 10 2.28 18.31 30.20
CA SER A 10 1.83 19.34 31.15
C SER A 10 0.78 18.72 32.08
N GLU A 11 0.95 18.87 33.40
CA GLU A 11 0.03 18.33 34.42
C GLU A 11 -1.37 18.99 34.39
N THR A 12 -1.62 19.87 33.42
CA THR A 12 -2.78 20.74 33.33
C THR A 12 -3.71 20.42 32.15
N ILE A 13 -3.30 19.60 31.17
CA ILE A 13 -4.13 19.27 29.99
C ILE A 13 -4.43 17.77 29.97
N PHE A 14 -5.72 17.43 30.11
CA PHE A 14 -6.22 16.06 30.05
C PHE A 14 -6.96 15.81 28.75
N ILE A 15 -6.71 14.66 28.11
CA ILE A 15 -7.34 14.29 26.84
C ILE A 15 -8.19 13.03 27.01
N LYS A 16 -9.44 13.09 26.57
CA LYS A 16 -10.40 11.98 26.60
C LYS A 16 -11.03 11.77 25.22
N GLY A 17 -11.25 10.50 24.86
CA GLY A 17 -12.12 10.13 23.75
C GLY A 17 -13.58 10.06 24.19
N GLY A 18 -14.45 10.78 23.49
CA GLY A 18 -15.90 10.72 23.64
C GLY A 18 -16.55 9.88 22.54
N GLU A 19 -17.82 10.16 22.24
CA GLU A 19 -18.58 9.43 21.23
C GLU A 19 -17.88 9.38 19.86
N GLY A 20 -17.88 8.19 19.26
CA GLY A 20 -17.32 7.92 17.94
C GLY A 20 -15.79 7.98 17.84
N ILE A 21 -15.07 8.19 18.94
CA ILE A 21 -13.65 7.88 19.06
C ILE A 21 -13.52 6.42 19.46
N GLY A 22 -12.81 5.64 18.65
CA GLY A 22 -12.60 4.23 18.92
C GLY A 22 -11.67 3.99 20.11
N TYR A 23 -11.65 2.76 20.59
CA TYR A 23 -10.68 2.30 21.58
C TYR A 23 -10.08 0.96 21.20
N ASP A 24 -8.87 0.71 21.67
CA ASP A 24 -8.20 -0.57 21.50
C ASP A 24 -8.86 -1.61 22.40
N GLN A 25 -9.41 -2.66 21.80
CA GLN A 25 -10.18 -3.68 22.49
C GLN A 25 -9.36 -4.45 23.54
N LYS A 26 -8.04 -4.55 23.37
CA LYS A 26 -7.16 -5.29 24.30
C LYS A 26 -6.73 -4.42 25.47
N THR A 27 -6.46 -3.15 25.22
CA THR A 27 -5.84 -2.25 26.21
C THR A 27 -6.81 -1.24 26.82
N GLY A 28 -8.01 -1.07 26.24
CA GLY A 28 -9.00 -0.06 26.62
C GLY A 28 -8.59 1.38 26.32
N LYS A 29 -7.43 1.60 25.68
CA LYS A 29 -6.93 2.95 25.39
C LYS A 29 -7.69 3.56 24.22
N THR A 30 -8.05 4.84 24.37
CA THR A 30 -8.67 5.61 23.29
C THR A 30 -7.72 5.74 22.09
N ALA A 31 -8.27 5.63 20.88
CA ALA A 31 -7.54 5.66 19.62
C ALA A 31 -7.14 7.08 19.20
N ILE A 32 -6.52 7.83 20.13
CA ILE A 32 -5.97 9.17 19.92
C ILE A 32 -4.45 9.04 19.97
N TYR A 33 -3.82 9.15 18.80
CA TYR A 33 -2.39 8.87 18.66
C TYR A 33 -1.51 10.11 18.85
N ARG A 34 -0.20 9.86 18.95
CA ARG A 34 0.84 10.83 19.33
C ARG A 34 0.74 12.16 18.59
N TYR A 35 0.58 12.14 17.26
CA TYR A 35 0.54 13.37 16.47
C TYR A 35 -0.67 14.25 16.83
N ALA A 36 -1.87 13.67 16.94
CA ALA A 36 -3.07 14.41 17.33
C ALA A 36 -2.93 15.03 18.72
N LYS A 37 -2.32 14.30 19.67
CA LYS A 37 -2.00 14.82 21.01
C LYS A 37 -1.02 15.99 20.96
N ASN A 38 0.08 15.84 20.23
CA ASN A 38 1.10 16.88 20.09
C ASN A 38 0.53 18.14 19.43
N LEU A 39 -0.27 17.97 18.38
CA LEU A 39 -0.92 19.08 17.70
C LEU A 39 -1.87 19.84 18.64
N LEU A 40 -2.65 19.11 19.45
CA LEU A 40 -3.52 19.72 20.45
C LEU A 40 -2.70 20.51 21.49
N LEU A 41 -1.69 19.88 22.08
CA LEU A 41 -0.85 20.51 23.11
C LEU A 41 -0.20 21.79 22.55
N ALA A 42 0.38 21.74 21.35
CA ALA A 42 1.01 22.89 20.71
C ALA A 42 0.08 24.09 20.47
N ASN A 43 -1.24 23.86 20.39
CA ASN A 43 -2.24 24.91 20.23
C ASN A 43 -2.84 25.37 21.57
N ILE A 44 -3.12 24.45 22.48
CA ILE A 44 -3.81 24.73 23.75
C ILE A 44 -2.87 25.28 24.81
N GLU A 45 -1.63 24.81 24.89
CA GLU A 45 -0.66 25.30 25.89
C GLU A 45 -0.42 26.82 25.78
N LYS A 46 -0.55 27.39 24.58
CA LYS A 46 -0.35 28.82 24.32
C LYS A 46 -1.50 29.70 24.84
N ILE A 47 -2.69 29.13 25.02
CA ILE A 47 -3.90 29.86 25.41
C ILE A 47 -4.39 29.50 26.81
N LEU A 48 -3.85 28.43 27.42
CA LEU A 48 -4.23 27.98 28.76
C LEU A 48 -3.50 28.83 29.82
N PRO A 49 -4.22 29.53 30.71
CA PRO A 49 -3.61 30.24 31.83
C PRO A 49 -2.86 29.27 32.77
N ALA A 50 -1.70 29.69 33.29
CA ALA A 50 -0.82 28.85 34.11
C ALA A 50 -1.47 28.25 35.37
N ASN A 51 -2.57 28.83 35.86
CA ASN A 51 -3.30 28.40 37.04
C ASN A 51 -4.58 27.62 36.74
N LYS A 52 -4.78 27.17 35.50
CA LYS A 52 -5.98 26.41 35.10
C LYS A 52 -5.61 25.07 34.50
N SER A 53 -6.44 24.08 34.77
CA SER A 53 -6.45 22.80 34.08
C SER A 53 -7.66 22.67 33.17
N ILE A 54 -7.54 21.87 32.12
CA ILE A 54 -8.62 21.62 31.15
C ILE A 54 -8.71 20.13 30.81
N LEU A 55 -9.94 19.64 30.70
CA LEU A 55 -10.24 18.34 30.11
C LEU A 55 -10.82 18.55 28.72
N ILE A 56 -10.15 17.99 27.71
CA ILE A 56 -10.57 18.06 26.31
C ILE A 56 -11.13 16.71 25.91
N THR A 57 -12.40 16.72 25.50
CA THR A 57 -13.08 15.51 25.00
C THR A 57 -13.27 15.62 23.50
N PHE A 58 -12.71 14.67 22.75
CA PHE A 58 -12.91 14.56 21.31
C PHE A 58 -14.20 13.80 21.02
N ILE A 59 -15.07 14.37 20.19
CA ILE A 59 -16.33 13.75 19.79
C ILE A 59 -16.39 13.74 18.27
N LEU A 60 -16.65 12.56 17.70
CA LEU A 60 -16.95 12.34 16.29
C LEU A 60 -18.37 11.78 16.21
N PRO A 61 -19.41 12.61 16.05
CA PRO A 61 -20.81 12.15 16.18
C PRO A 61 -21.16 10.97 15.26
N GLN A 62 -20.57 10.92 14.07
CA GLN A 62 -20.77 9.82 13.12
C GLN A 62 -19.64 8.77 13.16
N GLY A 63 -18.71 8.89 14.10
CA GLY A 63 -17.47 8.11 14.14
C GLY A 63 -17.72 6.61 14.27
N LYS A 64 -18.70 6.19 15.06
CA LYS A 64 -19.07 4.77 15.18
C LYS A 64 -19.56 4.19 13.86
N GLN A 65 -20.46 4.91 13.17
CA GLN A 65 -20.98 4.50 11.87
C GLN A 65 -19.86 4.46 10.81
N LEU A 66 -19.05 5.51 10.74
CA LEU A 66 -17.96 5.61 9.76
C LEU A 66 -16.86 4.57 10.01
N ALA A 67 -16.60 4.20 11.26
CA ALA A 67 -15.60 3.18 11.60
C ALA A 67 -15.88 1.83 10.95
N THR A 68 -17.15 1.48 10.73
CA THR A 68 -17.54 0.23 10.02
C THR A 68 -17.04 0.17 8.58
N ARG A 69 -16.74 1.33 7.97
CA ARG A 69 -16.23 1.45 6.60
C ARG A 69 -14.71 1.56 6.54
N THR A 70 -14.02 1.32 7.65
CA THR A 70 -12.57 1.44 7.76
C THR A 70 -11.94 0.12 8.17
N SER A 71 -10.63 0.00 8.00
CA SER A 71 -9.86 -1.15 8.48
C SER A 71 -9.61 -1.15 9.99
N ASN A 72 -10.14 -0.20 10.77
CA ASN A 72 -9.82 -0.01 12.19
C ASN A 72 -10.08 -1.27 13.03
N ALA A 73 -11.18 -1.98 12.78
CA ALA A 73 -11.52 -3.22 13.48
C ALA A 73 -10.44 -4.31 13.29
N ALA A 74 -9.83 -4.38 12.11
CA ALA A 74 -8.73 -5.31 11.84
C ALA A 74 -7.46 -4.99 12.63
N PHE A 75 -7.34 -3.77 13.18
CA PHE A 75 -6.26 -3.35 14.07
C PHE A 75 -6.67 -3.36 15.55
N GLY A 76 -7.83 -3.94 15.88
CA GLY A 76 -8.35 -4.03 17.24
C GLY A 76 -8.98 -2.73 17.76
N ILE A 77 -9.19 -1.73 16.91
CA ILE A 77 -9.89 -0.50 17.28
C ILE A 77 -11.37 -0.64 16.96
N VAL A 78 -12.21 -0.55 17.99
CA VAL A 78 -13.65 -0.79 17.90
C VAL A 78 -14.47 0.44 18.34
N GLU A 79 -15.77 0.43 18.02
CA GLU A 79 -16.77 1.44 18.44
C GLU A 79 -16.54 2.89 17.97
N GLY A 80 -15.54 3.15 17.13
CA GLY A 80 -15.27 4.48 16.60
C GLY A 80 -14.02 4.60 15.73
N LEU A 81 -13.76 5.82 15.27
CA LEU A 81 -12.61 6.14 14.43
C LEU A 81 -11.35 6.40 15.27
N SER A 82 -10.20 6.23 14.62
CA SER A 82 -8.89 6.61 15.16
C SER A 82 -8.55 8.05 14.76
N LEU A 83 -8.12 8.87 15.72
CA LEU A 83 -7.48 10.16 15.47
C LEU A 83 -5.98 9.94 15.24
N LEU A 84 -5.63 9.77 13.96
CA LEU A 84 -4.29 9.44 13.46
C LEU A 84 -3.75 10.53 12.51
N GLY A 85 -2.45 10.50 12.23
CA GLY A 85 -1.78 11.43 11.32
C GLY A 85 -0.30 11.58 11.66
N THR A 86 0.47 12.17 10.74
CA THR A 86 1.89 12.49 10.94
C THR A 86 2.24 13.94 10.60
N THR A 87 1.46 14.60 9.73
CA THR A 87 1.75 15.95 9.22
C THR A 87 0.59 16.93 9.32
N GLY A 88 -0.61 16.49 9.75
CA GLY A 88 -1.79 17.35 9.92
C GLY A 88 -2.45 17.82 8.62
N ILE A 89 -1.83 17.49 7.49
CA ILE A 89 -2.35 17.75 6.16
C ILE A 89 -3.01 16.46 5.66
N SER A 90 -4.33 16.52 5.41
CA SER A 90 -5.05 15.44 4.74
C SER A 90 -4.94 15.65 3.22
N GLN A 91 -4.02 14.95 2.57
CA GLN A 91 -3.97 14.91 1.12
C GLN A 91 -4.77 13.70 0.62
N PRO A 92 -5.76 13.89 -0.26
CA PRO A 92 -6.33 12.77 -1.01
C PRO A 92 -5.21 12.05 -1.76
N LEU A 93 -5.12 10.73 -1.65
CA LEU A 93 -4.10 9.91 -2.35
C LEU A 93 -4.26 9.88 -3.88
N THR A 94 -5.16 10.69 -4.43
CA THR A 94 -5.58 10.72 -5.84
C THR A 94 -5.82 12.16 -6.32
N VAL A 95 -4.93 13.09 -5.97
CA VAL A 95 -4.94 14.44 -6.59
C VAL A 95 -4.02 14.41 -7.83
N PRO A 96 -4.43 14.97 -8.98
CA PRO A 96 -3.57 15.09 -10.17
C PRO A 96 -2.20 15.73 -9.90
N GLU A 97 -2.11 16.63 -8.93
CA GLU A 97 -0.87 17.28 -8.50
C GLU A 97 0.19 16.29 -7.99
N GLN A 98 -0.21 15.23 -7.27
CA GLN A 98 0.73 14.20 -6.81
C GLN A 98 1.32 13.41 -7.98
N LEU A 99 0.51 13.15 -9.01
CA LEU A 99 1.00 12.49 -10.23
C LEU A 99 2.07 13.34 -10.92
N GLU A 100 1.84 14.65 -11.07
CA GLU A 100 2.83 15.53 -11.70
C GLU A 100 4.15 15.61 -10.91
N GLN A 101 4.09 15.64 -9.58
CA GLN A 101 5.29 15.55 -8.75
C GLN A 101 6.08 14.25 -8.97
N TYR A 102 5.39 13.10 -9.07
CA TYR A 102 6.06 11.83 -9.33
C TYR A 102 6.61 11.73 -10.75
N LYS A 103 5.95 12.32 -11.75
CA LYS A 103 6.48 12.41 -13.12
C LYS A 103 7.76 13.24 -13.18
N ILE A 104 7.80 14.40 -12.52
CA ILE A 104 9.01 15.23 -12.44
C ILE A 104 10.16 14.44 -11.82
N GLN A 105 9.91 13.82 -10.66
CA GLN A 105 10.91 13.00 -9.98
C GLN A 105 11.41 11.84 -10.87
N LEU A 106 10.50 11.20 -11.60
CA LEU A 106 10.84 10.14 -12.54
C LEU A 106 11.75 10.65 -13.66
N GLN A 107 11.42 11.80 -14.26
CA GLN A 107 12.19 12.38 -15.36
C GLN A 107 13.59 12.79 -14.92
N GLU A 108 13.74 13.31 -13.69
CA GLU A 108 15.06 13.63 -13.13
C GLU A 108 15.92 12.36 -13.00
N LYS A 109 15.34 11.29 -12.44
CA LYS A 109 16.05 10.02 -12.24
C LYS A 109 16.34 9.28 -13.53
N ALA A 110 15.47 9.38 -14.53
CA ALA A 110 15.68 8.78 -15.84
C ALA A 110 16.91 9.36 -16.58
N LYS A 111 17.39 10.56 -16.21
CA LYS A 111 18.64 11.11 -16.76
C LYS A 111 19.89 10.39 -16.25
N GLU A 112 19.78 9.73 -15.10
CA GLU A 112 20.91 9.06 -14.43
C GLU A 112 20.82 7.54 -14.51
N PHE A 113 19.62 6.99 -14.75
CA PHE A 113 19.37 5.55 -14.70
C PHE A 113 18.51 5.07 -15.87
N ASP A 114 19.01 4.07 -16.58
CA ASP A 114 18.26 3.34 -17.63
C ASP A 114 17.22 2.37 -17.05
N SER A 115 17.33 2.04 -15.75
CA SER A 115 16.42 1.14 -15.04
C SER A 115 15.88 1.78 -13.78
N LEU A 116 14.56 1.79 -13.63
CA LEU A 116 13.86 2.36 -12.47
C LEU A 116 13.01 1.30 -11.75
N VAL A 117 12.89 1.45 -10.44
CA VAL A 117 12.11 0.56 -9.58
C VAL A 117 10.85 1.26 -9.10
N PHE A 118 9.69 0.84 -9.58
CA PHE A 118 8.41 1.40 -9.20
C PHE A 118 7.92 0.71 -7.92
N CYS A 119 8.05 1.42 -6.80
CA CYS A 119 7.64 0.95 -5.50
C CYS A 119 6.16 1.26 -5.25
N ILE A 120 5.33 0.23 -5.19
CA ILE A 120 3.88 0.37 -5.11
C ILE A 120 3.43 0.40 -3.65
N GLY A 121 3.22 1.63 -3.16
CA GLY A 121 2.89 1.92 -1.76
C GLY A 121 4.09 1.86 -0.81
N GLU A 122 3.90 2.35 0.42
CA GLU A 122 5.00 2.51 1.40
C GLU A 122 5.69 1.20 1.79
N ASN A 123 4.97 0.07 1.77
CA ASN A 123 5.60 -1.24 2.01
C ASN A 123 6.60 -1.64 0.92
N GLY A 124 6.35 -1.22 -0.33
CA GLY A 124 7.25 -1.50 -1.44
C GLY A 124 8.57 -0.75 -1.29
N LEU A 125 8.50 0.52 -0.88
CA LEU A 125 9.69 1.36 -0.65
C LEU A 125 10.58 0.81 0.47
N ASP A 126 9.99 0.51 1.62
CA ASP A 126 10.75 0.03 2.78
C ASP A 126 11.41 -1.32 2.51
N LEU A 127 10.70 -2.23 1.82
CA LEU A 127 11.27 -3.53 1.47
C LEU A 127 12.33 -3.43 0.36
N ALA A 128 12.11 -2.61 -0.67
CA ALA A 128 13.11 -2.37 -1.72
C ALA A 128 14.41 -1.80 -1.15
N ALA A 129 14.33 -0.82 -0.24
CA ALA A 129 15.49 -0.27 0.47
C ALA A 129 16.24 -1.36 1.26
N LYS A 130 15.51 -2.24 1.97
CA LYS A 130 16.10 -3.38 2.71
C LYS A 130 16.74 -4.43 1.82
N MET A 131 16.32 -4.52 0.57
CA MET A 131 16.91 -5.38 -0.44
C MET A 131 18.13 -4.74 -1.15
N GLY A 132 18.56 -3.56 -0.70
CA GLY A 132 19.73 -2.86 -1.26
C GLY A 132 19.44 -2.04 -2.50
N ILE A 133 18.17 -1.86 -2.88
CA ILE A 133 17.80 -1.03 -4.03
C ILE A 133 18.06 0.45 -3.69
N SER A 134 18.83 1.10 -4.54
CA SER A 134 19.20 2.51 -4.39
C SER A 134 17.96 3.41 -4.36
N PRO A 135 17.82 4.31 -3.36
CA PRO A 135 16.75 5.31 -3.34
C PRO A 135 16.70 6.21 -4.57
N GLN A 136 17.82 6.38 -5.27
CA GLN A 136 17.90 7.13 -6.52
C GLN A 136 17.18 6.41 -7.66
N GLN A 137 17.17 5.07 -7.68
CA GLN A 137 16.43 4.27 -8.67
C GLN A 137 14.95 4.03 -8.29
N MET A 138 14.56 4.24 -7.03
CA MET A 138 13.19 4.01 -6.56
C MET A 138 12.23 5.15 -6.91
N ILE A 139 11.08 4.83 -7.50
CA ILE A 139 10.00 5.75 -7.85
C ILE A 139 8.76 5.40 -7.04
N LYS A 140 8.16 6.41 -6.40
CA LYS A 140 6.80 6.30 -5.86
C LYS A 140 5.81 6.49 -6.99
N THR A 141 4.81 5.62 -7.09
CA THR A 141 3.78 5.70 -8.14
C THR A 141 2.38 6.04 -7.60
N ALA A 142 2.24 6.06 -6.26
CA ALA A 142 0.94 6.09 -5.56
C ALA A 142 -0.05 5.07 -6.15
N ASN A 143 -1.12 5.53 -6.80
CA ASN A 143 -2.11 4.67 -7.46
C ASN A 143 -2.06 4.75 -9.00
N TRP A 144 -1.18 5.57 -9.58
CA TRP A 144 -1.18 5.98 -10.99
C TRP A 144 -0.17 5.20 -11.84
N LEU A 145 -0.26 3.87 -11.88
CA LEU A 145 0.76 3.06 -12.56
C LEU A 145 0.78 3.31 -14.07
N GLY A 146 -0.38 3.39 -14.73
CA GLY A 146 -0.46 3.62 -16.17
C GLY A 146 0.27 4.89 -16.63
N PRO A 147 -0.11 6.09 -16.14
CA PRO A 147 0.57 7.33 -16.50
C PRO A 147 2.07 7.34 -16.15
N MET A 148 2.48 6.68 -15.05
CA MET A 148 3.89 6.57 -14.67
C MET A 148 4.69 5.67 -15.62
N LEU A 149 4.10 4.56 -16.10
CA LEU A 149 4.71 3.67 -17.09
C LEU A 149 4.97 4.40 -18.41
N VAL A 150 3.99 5.17 -18.89
CA VAL A 150 4.13 5.99 -20.11
C VAL A 150 5.18 7.09 -19.90
N CYS A 151 5.18 7.73 -18.73
CA CYS A 151 6.18 8.75 -18.40
C CYS A 151 7.61 8.19 -18.43
N ALA A 152 7.84 7.00 -17.86
CA ALA A 152 9.14 6.33 -17.94
C ALA A 152 9.56 6.03 -19.38
N ALA A 153 8.63 5.53 -20.20
CA ALA A 153 8.92 5.22 -21.59
C ALA A 153 9.26 6.46 -22.42
N LEU A 154 8.54 7.58 -22.21
CA LEU A 154 8.83 8.86 -22.85
C LEU A 154 10.14 9.48 -22.35
N ALA A 155 10.54 9.19 -21.11
CA ALA A 155 11.84 9.55 -20.54
C ALA A 155 12.96 8.57 -20.94
N GLU A 156 12.71 7.68 -21.90
CA GLU A 156 13.67 6.74 -22.50
C GLU A 156 14.27 5.68 -21.55
N VAL A 157 13.62 5.43 -20.40
CA VAL A 157 13.94 4.33 -19.50
C VAL A 157 13.86 3.00 -20.24
N LYS A 158 14.89 2.17 -20.12
CA LYS A 158 15.00 0.88 -20.82
C LYS A 158 14.27 -0.24 -20.10
N SER A 159 14.28 -0.23 -18.77
CA SER A 159 13.61 -1.25 -17.96
C SER A 159 12.95 -0.72 -16.70
N ILE A 160 11.85 -1.34 -16.31
CA ILE A 160 11.08 -0.99 -15.12
C ILE A 160 10.87 -2.24 -14.28
N LEU A 161 11.27 -2.18 -13.01
CA LEU A 161 10.91 -3.18 -12.01
C LEU A 161 9.68 -2.73 -11.23
N LEU A 162 8.56 -3.42 -11.41
CA LEU A 162 7.36 -3.26 -10.60
C LEU A 162 7.53 -4.00 -9.28
N PHE A 163 7.60 -3.27 -8.17
CA PHE A 163 7.89 -3.82 -6.86
C PHE A 163 6.76 -3.51 -5.87
N GLY A 164 5.98 -4.52 -5.46
CA GLY A 164 4.77 -4.23 -4.71
C GLY A 164 4.08 -5.40 -4.00
N TYR A 165 3.17 -5.02 -3.10
CA TYR A 165 2.26 -5.96 -2.47
C TYR A 165 1.36 -6.61 -3.52
N HIS A 166 1.23 -7.94 -3.47
CA HIS A 166 0.51 -8.69 -4.51
C HIS A 166 -0.93 -8.21 -4.72
N GLY A 167 -1.65 -7.88 -3.64
CA GLY A 167 -3.04 -7.43 -3.73
C GLY A 167 -3.21 -6.05 -4.37
N LYS A 168 -2.13 -5.34 -4.71
CA LYS A 168 -2.19 -4.16 -5.60
C LYS A 168 -1.73 -4.51 -7.01
N LEU A 169 -0.63 -5.25 -7.12
CA LEU A 169 -0.01 -5.59 -8.40
C LEU A 169 -0.88 -6.50 -9.27
N ILE A 170 -1.62 -7.44 -8.67
CA ILE A 170 -2.49 -8.38 -9.40
C ILE A 170 -3.51 -7.67 -10.31
N LYS A 171 -3.87 -6.42 -10.02
CA LYS A 171 -4.76 -5.61 -10.86
C LYS A 171 -4.22 -5.41 -12.28
N LEU A 172 -2.90 -5.32 -12.45
CA LEU A 172 -2.28 -5.14 -13.75
C LEU A 172 -2.41 -6.39 -14.61
N ALA A 173 -2.45 -7.59 -14.01
CA ALA A 173 -2.80 -8.81 -14.73
C ALA A 173 -4.24 -8.79 -15.27
N GLY A 174 -5.12 -7.99 -14.67
CA GLY A 174 -6.46 -7.70 -15.19
C GLY A 174 -6.53 -6.50 -16.15
N GLY A 175 -5.41 -5.85 -16.47
CA GLY A 175 -5.38 -4.64 -17.30
C GLY A 175 -5.83 -3.37 -16.56
N ILE A 176 -5.91 -3.42 -15.24
CA ILE A 176 -6.31 -2.28 -14.40
C ILE A 176 -5.03 -1.57 -13.93
N PHE A 177 -4.67 -0.48 -14.61
CA PHE A 177 -3.45 0.29 -14.35
C PHE A 177 -3.61 1.42 -13.32
N HIS A 178 -4.76 1.45 -12.63
CA HIS A 178 -5.00 2.31 -11.47
C HIS A 178 -5.25 1.45 -10.21
N THR A 179 -4.39 1.54 -9.20
CA THR A 179 -4.42 0.55 -8.10
C THR A 179 -5.42 0.86 -6.99
N HIS A 180 -6.07 2.04 -7.02
CA HIS A 180 -7.08 2.41 -6.02
C HIS A 180 -8.35 1.55 -6.14
N HIS A 181 -8.81 0.99 -5.02
CA HIS A 181 -9.92 0.04 -4.98
C HIS A 181 -11.28 0.62 -5.35
N TYR A 182 -11.55 1.90 -5.05
CA TYR A 182 -12.82 2.54 -5.42
C TYR A 182 -12.99 2.77 -6.93
N ILE A 183 -11.91 2.77 -7.72
CA ILE A 183 -12.00 3.00 -9.18
C ILE A 183 -12.28 1.70 -9.92
N ALA A 184 -11.54 0.66 -9.56
CA ALA A 184 -11.76 -0.68 -10.07
C ALA A 184 -11.24 -1.69 -9.06
N ASP A 185 -12.02 -2.73 -8.84
CA ASP A 185 -11.59 -3.96 -8.19
C ASP A 185 -11.84 -5.14 -9.14
N GLY A 186 -11.14 -6.22 -8.89
CA GLY A 186 -11.16 -7.43 -9.71
C GLY A 186 -10.16 -8.47 -9.22
N ARG A 187 -9.64 -8.31 -7.99
CA ARG A 187 -8.44 -9.04 -7.55
C ARG A 187 -8.71 -10.53 -7.36
N LEU A 188 -9.91 -10.89 -6.91
CA LEU A 188 -10.29 -12.30 -6.72
C LEU A 188 -10.68 -12.92 -8.05
N GLU A 189 -11.38 -12.18 -8.90
CA GLU A 189 -11.74 -12.56 -10.26
C GLU A 189 -10.49 -12.88 -11.09
N ILE A 190 -9.48 -11.99 -11.04
CA ILE A 190 -8.18 -12.20 -11.71
C ILE A 190 -7.46 -13.42 -11.13
N LEU A 191 -7.38 -13.52 -9.79
CA LEU A 191 -6.73 -14.67 -9.14
C LEU A 191 -7.39 -15.99 -9.54
N THR A 192 -8.71 -16.07 -9.45
CA THR A 192 -9.50 -17.24 -9.83
C THR A 192 -9.36 -17.55 -11.32
N ALA A 193 -9.33 -16.54 -12.20
CA ALA A 193 -9.15 -16.76 -13.63
C ALA A 193 -7.80 -17.42 -13.95
N HIS A 194 -6.71 -16.97 -13.33
CA HIS A 194 -5.39 -17.62 -13.50
C HIS A 194 -5.37 -19.02 -12.87
N CYS A 195 -6.01 -19.22 -11.71
CA CYS A 195 -6.17 -20.56 -11.13
C CYS A 195 -6.91 -21.51 -12.09
N ALA A 196 -7.98 -21.02 -12.72
CA ALA A 196 -8.77 -21.80 -13.68
C ALA A 196 -7.97 -22.11 -14.95
N ASN A 197 -7.18 -21.16 -15.44
CA ASN A 197 -6.32 -21.34 -16.61
C ASN A 197 -5.25 -22.43 -16.38
N LEU A 198 -4.77 -22.56 -15.14
CA LEU A 198 -3.81 -23.60 -14.72
C LEU A 198 -4.48 -24.93 -14.33
N GLY A 199 -5.81 -25.00 -14.38
CA GLY A 199 -6.55 -26.25 -14.16
C GLY A 199 -6.86 -26.60 -12.71
N LEU A 200 -6.90 -25.62 -11.79
CA LEU A 200 -7.39 -25.91 -10.43
C LEU A 200 -8.82 -26.48 -10.47
N PRO A 201 -9.14 -27.49 -9.63
CA PRO A 201 -10.47 -28.05 -9.55
C PRO A 201 -11.54 -27.01 -9.21
N THR A 202 -12.75 -27.15 -9.78
CA THR A 202 -13.88 -26.23 -9.56
C THR A 202 -14.17 -25.93 -8.09
N PRO A 203 -14.14 -26.90 -7.15
CA PRO A 203 -14.34 -26.60 -5.72
C PRO A 203 -13.31 -25.61 -5.16
N ASP A 204 -12.06 -25.72 -5.58
CA ASP A 204 -10.98 -24.82 -5.17
C ASP A 204 -11.16 -23.43 -5.78
N LEU A 205 -11.54 -23.36 -7.06
CA LEU A 205 -11.86 -22.10 -7.74
C LEU A 205 -12.97 -21.35 -7.02
N GLN A 206 -14.05 -22.04 -6.64
CA GLN A 206 -15.17 -21.45 -5.90
C GLN A 206 -14.73 -20.94 -4.52
N ARG A 207 -13.85 -21.66 -3.82
CA ARG A 207 -13.33 -21.23 -2.51
C ARG A 207 -12.42 -20.00 -2.64
N ILE A 208 -11.57 -19.95 -3.66
CA ILE A 208 -10.73 -18.78 -3.94
C ILE A 208 -11.61 -17.58 -4.29
N PHE A 209 -12.57 -17.75 -5.20
CA PHE A 209 -13.46 -16.68 -5.65
C PHE A 209 -14.25 -16.05 -4.51
N ASN A 210 -14.77 -16.88 -3.59
CA ASN A 210 -15.56 -16.43 -2.45
C ASN A 210 -14.72 -16.04 -1.22
N SER A 211 -13.39 -15.97 -1.34
CA SER A 211 -12.52 -15.51 -0.26
C SER A 211 -12.77 -14.03 0.06
N SER A 212 -12.70 -13.62 1.32
CA SER A 212 -12.90 -12.21 1.70
C SER A 212 -11.84 -11.28 1.13
N THR A 213 -10.61 -11.78 0.95
CA THR A 213 -9.49 -11.00 0.42
C THR A 213 -8.56 -11.85 -0.44
N THR A 214 -7.78 -11.20 -1.32
CA THR A 214 -6.70 -11.87 -2.07
C THR A 214 -5.65 -12.52 -1.17
N LYS A 215 -5.48 -12.03 0.07
CA LYS A 215 -4.59 -12.65 1.06
C LYS A 215 -5.14 -14.00 1.50
N ASP A 216 -6.45 -14.09 1.71
CA ASP A 216 -7.10 -15.34 2.10
C ASP A 216 -7.07 -16.35 0.94
N GLY A 217 -7.24 -15.88 -0.31
CA GLY A 217 -7.00 -16.69 -1.51
C GLY A 217 -5.57 -17.22 -1.62
N LEU A 218 -4.55 -16.38 -1.37
CA LEU A 218 -3.15 -16.82 -1.31
C LEU A 218 -2.91 -17.84 -0.20
N GLN A 219 -3.51 -17.62 0.97
CA GLN A 219 -3.40 -18.54 2.10
C GLN A 219 -4.01 -19.90 1.75
N TYR A 220 -5.14 -19.91 1.04
CA TYR A 220 -5.74 -21.15 0.57
C TYR A 220 -4.85 -21.90 -0.43
N LEU A 221 -4.23 -21.21 -1.39
CA LEU A 221 -3.25 -21.85 -2.29
C LEU A 221 -2.08 -22.48 -1.52
N ARG A 222 -1.59 -21.82 -0.46
CA ARG A 222 -0.54 -22.38 0.42
C ARG A 222 -1.00 -23.63 1.18
N GLU A 223 -2.28 -23.69 1.56
CA GLU A 223 -2.86 -24.88 2.19
C GLU A 223 -2.94 -26.04 1.20
N LEU A 224 -3.32 -25.79 -0.06
CA LEU A 224 -3.31 -26.80 -1.13
C LEU A 224 -1.90 -27.34 -1.36
N ASP A 225 -0.90 -26.46 -1.47
CA ASP A 225 0.51 -26.85 -1.63
C ASP A 225 0.99 -27.76 -0.49
N ALA A 226 0.59 -27.46 0.75
CA ALA A 226 0.98 -28.23 1.92
C ALA A 226 0.32 -29.63 1.99
N ILE A 227 -0.86 -29.80 1.41
CA ILE A 227 -1.61 -31.07 1.44
C ILE A 227 -1.26 -31.94 0.23
N GLY A 228 -1.25 -31.35 -0.98
CA GLY A 228 -1.11 -32.06 -2.24
C GLY A 228 0.34 -32.24 -2.70
N GLY A 229 1.30 -31.49 -2.15
CA GLY A 229 2.69 -31.47 -2.64
C GLY A 229 2.86 -30.79 -4.00
N GLU A 230 1.80 -30.16 -4.50
CA GLU A 230 1.82 -29.34 -5.71
C GLU A 230 2.39 -27.94 -5.39
N ASN A 231 2.78 -27.19 -6.43
CA ASN A 231 3.37 -25.85 -6.28
C ASN A 231 2.44 -24.77 -6.84
N TRP A 232 1.16 -24.78 -6.48
CA TRP A 232 0.15 -23.85 -6.98
C TRP A 232 0.51 -22.40 -6.72
N VAL A 233 1.05 -22.06 -5.55
CA VAL A 233 1.45 -20.68 -5.28
C VAL A 233 2.46 -20.20 -6.31
N SER A 234 3.50 -20.99 -6.59
CA SER A 234 4.54 -20.64 -7.56
C SER A 234 3.99 -20.57 -8.98
N GLN A 235 3.16 -21.54 -9.38
CA GLN A 235 2.57 -21.61 -10.72
C GLN A 235 1.62 -20.43 -10.97
N VAL A 236 0.64 -20.22 -10.08
CA VAL A 236 -0.38 -19.18 -10.21
C VAL A 236 0.26 -17.80 -10.16
N TYR A 237 1.13 -17.53 -9.17
CA TYR A 237 1.78 -16.22 -9.08
C TYR A 237 2.84 -16.01 -10.15
N GLY A 238 3.47 -17.06 -10.65
CA GLY A 238 4.36 -17.01 -11.81
C GLY A 238 3.61 -16.54 -13.05
N GLU A 239 2.48 -17.15 -13.36
CA GLU A 239 1.63 -16.77 -14.49
C GLU A 239 1.10 -15.33 -14.33
N ILE A 240 0.65 -14.96 -13.12
CA ILE A 240 0.21 -13.59 -12.83
C ILE A 240 1.34 -12.59 -13.06
N ALA A 241 2.54 -12.87 -12.55
CA ALA A 241 3.70 -11.97 -12.71
C ALA A 241 4.06 -11.79 -14.19
N THR A 242 4.11 -12.89 -14.96
CA THR A 242 4.32 -12.84 -16.42
C THR A 242 3.23 -12.04 -17.12
N THR A 243 1.96 -12.20 -16.71
CA THR A 243 0.84 -11.45 -17.28
C THR A 243 0.94 -9.96 -16.95
N ILE A 244 1.36 -9.60 -15.73
CA ILE A 244 1.60 -8.20 -15.34
C ILE A 244 2.68 -7.60 -16.24
N ASP A 245 3.80 -8.30 -16.44
CA ASP A 245 4.90 -7.83 -17.28
C ASP A 245 4.43 -7.59 -18.71
N GLN A 246 3.81 -8.60 -19.32
CA GLN A 246 3.28 -8.52 -20.68
C GLN A 246 2.27 -7.39 -20.84
N ARG A 247 1.26 -7.31 -19.96
CA ARG A 247 0.24 -6.27 -20.05
C ARG A 247 0.81 -4.89 -19.82
N SER A 248 1.82 -4.73 -18.95
CA SER A 248 2.48 -3.44 -18.73
C SER A 248 3.25 -2.99 -19.97
N GLN A 249 3.96 -3.90 -20.63
CA GLN A 249 4.66 -3.61 -21.90
C GLN A 249 3.66 -3.26 -23.01
N THR A 250 2.58 -4.03 -23.15
CA THR A 250 1.51 -3.72 -24.10
C THR A 250 0.86 -2.37 -23.80
N TYR A 251 0.62 -2.05 -22.53
CA TYR A 251 0.06 -0.75 -22.14
C TYR A 251 0.98 0.39 -22.56
N ILE A 252 2.29 0.29 -22.31
CA ILE A 252 3.26 1.29 -22.76
C ILE A 252 3.22 1.44 -24.28
N TYR A 253 3.33 0.32 -25.00
CA TYR A 253 3.37 0.34 -26.47
C TYR A 253 2.12 0.97 -27.07
N THR A 254 0.93 0.59 -26.60
CA THR A 254 -0.35 1.14 -27.10
C THR A 254 -0.46 2.66 -26.90
N HIS A 255 0.18 3.23 -25.88
CA HIS A 255 0.04 4.66 -25.56
C HIS A 255 1.19 5.53 -26.07
N CYS A 256 2.34 4.97 -26.41
CA CYS A 256 3.50 5.77 -26.86
C CYS A 256 4.45 5.07 -27.85
N GLU A 257 4.11 3.89 -28.36
CA GLU A 257 4.88 3.13 -29.36
C GLU A 257 6.34 2.83 -28.96
N LYS A 258 6.63 2.86 -27.65
CA LYS A 258 7.94 2.54 -27.08
C LYS A 258 7.95 1.12 -26.52
N ASN A 259 9.08 0.44 -26.68
CA ASN A 259 9.34 -0.85 -26.04
C ASN A 259 10.19 -0.63 -24.80
N VAL A 260 9.68 -1.03 -23.63
CA VAL A 260 10.38 -0.96 -22.35
C VAL A 260 10.26 -2.33 -21.71
N LYS A 261 11.37 -2.90 -21.21
CA LYS A 261 11.30 -4.20 -20.51
C LYS A 261 10.68 -4.00 -19.14
N VAL A 262 9.63 -4.77 -18.82
CA VAL A 262 8.99 -4.71 -17.50
C VAL A 262 9.13 -6.04 -16.78
N GLY A 263 9.55 -6.00 -15.53
CA GLY A 263 9.60 -7.15 -14.63
C GLY A 263 8.86 -6.87 -13.33
N SER A 264 8.26 -7.90 -12.74
CA SER A 264 7.49 -7.80 -11.50
C SER A 264 8.06 -8.62 -10.35
N VAL A 265 8.06 -8.02 -9.15
CA VAL A 265 8.33 -8.67 -7.85
C VAL A 265 7.12 -8.45 -6.94
N MET A 266 6.51 -9.55 -6.51
CA MET A 266 5.32 -9.53 -5.66
C MET A 266 5.63 -10.08 -4.28
N PHE A 267 5.18 -9.40 -3.24
CA PHE A 267 5.36 -9.81 -1.85
C PHE A 267 4.03 -9.83 -1.07
N ASP A 268 4.00 -10.60 0.01
CA ASP A 268 2.84 -10.72 0.90
C ASP A 268 2.81 -9.65 2.01
N ARG A 269 1.77 -9.66 2.85
CA ARG A 269 1.63 -8.66 3.92
C ARG A 269 2.76 -8.74 4.96
N GLN A 270 3.43 -9.89 5.07
CA GLN A 270 4.60 -10.11 5.93
C GLN A 270 5.91 -9.71 5.25
N ARG A 271 5.85 -9.12 4.04
CA ARG A 271 7.00 -8.69 3.23
C ARG A 271 7.89 -9.85 2.81
N LYS A 272 7.33 -11.06 2.74
CA LYS A 272 8.00 -12.20 2.12
C LYS A 272 7.72 -12.14 0.61
N ILE A 273 8.79 -12.24 -0.19
CA ILE A 273 8.64 -12.37 -1.65
C ILE A 273 7.86 -13.65 -1.94
N ILE A 274 6.80 -13.52 -2.72
CA ILE A 274 6.00 -14.64 -3.23
C ILE A 274 6.62 -15.12 -4.54
N ILE A 275 6.89 -14.19 -5.45
CA ILE A 275 7.41 -14.50 -6.79
C ILE A 275 8.26 -13.34 -7.32
N LYS A 276 9.22 -13.68 -8.16
CA LYS A 276 9.88 -12.77 -9.10
C LYS A 276 9.63 -13.32 -10.49
N SER A 277 9.16 -12.49 -11.40
CA SER A 277 9.13 -12.82 -12.83
C SER A 277 10.54 -13.07 -13.37
N GLU A 278 10.63 -13.74 -14.51
CA GLU A 278 11.90 -13.91 -15.24
C GLU A 278 12.52 -12.55 -15.60
N ASN A 279 11.71 -11.62 -16.12
CA ASN A 279 12.16 -10.25 -16.42
C ASN A 279 12.67 -9.53 -15.18
N ALA A 280 12.05 -9.72 -14.01
CA ALA A 280 12.55 -9.15 -12.77
C ALA A 280 13.92 -9.72 -12.36
N GLY A 281 14.17 -11.00 -12.64
CA GLY A 281 15.50 -11.60 -12.45
C GLY A 281 16.56 -10.86 -13.27
N ILE A 282 16.30 -10.71 -14.57
CA ILE A 282 17.20 -10.03 -15.52
C ILE A 282 17.43 -8.55 -15.15
N ILE A 283 16.40 -7.85 -14.65
CA ILE A 283 16.52 -6.43 -14.29
C ILE A 283 17.31 -6.22 -12.98
N LEU A 284 17.33 -7.23 -12.11
CA LEU A 284 17.99 -7.16 -10.80
C LEU A 284 19.44 -7.66 -10.80
N GLU A 285 19.88 -8.32 -11.87
CA GLU A 285 21.28 -8.72 -12.14
C GLU A 285 22.09 -7.54 -12.68
#